data_AF-A0A5E4LM88-F1
#
_entry.id   AF-A0A5E4LM88-F1
#
_cell.length_a   1.000
_cell.length_b   1.000
_cell.length_c   1.000
_cell.angle_alpha   90.00
_cell.angle_beta   90.00
_cell.angle_gamma   90.00
#
_symmetry.space_group_name_H-M   'P 1'
#
loop_
_entity.id
_entity.type
_entity.pdbx_description
1 polymer ?
#
loop_
_entity_poly.entity_id
_entity_poly.type
_entity_poly.pdbx_seq_one_letter_code
_entity_poly.pdbx_strand_id
1 'polypeptide(L)' 'MKGQLSAEMLIVLVVILGLAVLLASVMMNSANKAAKNIEQKTDTVLNASGTAGKYPSGYVCQSGADCLSGNCDAYTSKCL' A
#
# COMPACT_ATOMS: atom_id res chain seq x y z
N MET A 1 42.44 -39.76 -10.97
CA MET A 1 41.10 -39.41 -10.47
C MET A 1 41.21 -38.15 -9.59
N LYS A 2 41.30 -36.95 -10.17
CA LYS A 2 41.39 -35.66 -9.43
C LYS A 2 40.51 -34.54 -10.02
N GLY A 3 39.74 -34.82 -11.08
CA GLY A 3 38.86 -33.84 -11.74
C GLY A 3 37.36 -34.08 -11.55
N GLN A 4 36.95 -35.20 -10.94
CA GLN A 4 35.53 -35.57 -10.84
C GLN A 4 34.79 -34.74 -9.76
N LEU A 5 35.43 -34.53 -8.60
CA LEU A 5 34.93 -33.68 -7.52
C LEU A 5 34.72 -32.21 -7.94
N SER A 6 35.48 -31.70 -8.92
CA SER A 6 35.44 -30.30 -9.33
C SER A 6 34.27 -29.97 -10.25
N ALA A 7 33.79 -30.93 -11.04
CA ALA A 7 32.66 -30.71 -11.95
C ALA A 7 31.32 -30.74 -11.21
N GLU A 8 31.19 -31.66 -10.25
CA GLU A 8 29.98 -31.83 -9.44
C GLU A 8 29.70 -30.58 -8.59
N MET A 9 30.75 -29.99 -7.99
CA MET A 9 30.62 -28.77 -7.20
C MET A 9 30.22 -27.56 -8.06
N LEU A 10 30.71 -27.49 -9.31
CA LEU A 10 30.39 -26.42 -10.26
C LEU A 10 28.93 -26.47 -10.71
N ILE A 11 28.41 -27.68 -10.97
CA ILE A 11 27.00 -27.89 -11.31
C ILE A 11 26.09 -27.43 -10.17
N VAL A 12 26.42 -27.79 -8.92
CA VAL A 12 25.65 -27.38 -7.74
C VAL A 12 25.64 -25.85 -7.61
N LEU A 13 26.78 -25.19 -7.84
CA LEU A 13 26.91 -23.74 -7.75
C LEU A 13 26.05 -23.02 -8.80
N VAL A 14 26.01 -23.53 -10.04
CA VAL A 14 25.15 -22.99 -11.11
C VAL A 14 23.67 -23.18 -10.78
N VAL A 15 23.28 -24.32 -10.22
CA VAL A 15 21.89 -24.59 -9.80
C VAL A 15 21.45 -23.61 -8.71
N ILE A 16 22.28 -23.37 -7.70
CA ILE A 16 21.99 -22.41 -6.62
C ILE A 16 21.86 -20.98 -7.16
N LEU A 17 22.76 -20.57 -8.06
CA LEU A 17 22.69 -19.26 -8.72
C LEU A 17 21.41 -19.11 -9.55
N GLY A 18 21.01 -20.14 -10.31
CA GLY A 18 19.76 -20.14 -11.06
C GLY A 18 18.52 -19.99 -10.17
N LEU A 19 18.50 -20.69 -9.04
CA LEU A 19 17.43 -20.59 -8.05
C LEU A 19 17.37 -19.19 -7.41
N ALA A 20 18.51 -18.58 -7.11
CA ALA A 20 18.56 -17.23 -6.54
C ALA A 20 17.97 -16.18 -7.48
N VAL A 21 18.23 -16.26 -8.79
CA VAL A 21 17.68 -15.34 -9.79
C VAL A 21 16.15 -15.49 -9.91
N LEU A 22 15.65 -16.72 -9.86
CA LEU A 22 14.21 -16.99 -9.87
C LEU A 22 13.52 -16.42 -8.62
N LEU A 23 14.10 -16.64 -7.44
CA LEU A 23 13.58 -16.11 -6.18
C LEU A 23 13.58 -14.58 -6.16
N ALA A 24 14.65 -13.94 -6.64
CA ALA A 24 14.72 -12.48 -6.74
C ALA A 24 13.62 -11.92 -7.66
N SER A 25 13.36 -12.59 -8.78
CA SER A 25 12.32 -12.20 -9.74
C SER A 25 10.91 -12.32 -9.14
N VAL A 26 10.65 -13.40 -8.39
CA VAL A 26 9.36 -13.61 -7.70
C VAL A 26 9.15 -12.62 -6.56
N MET A 27 10.20 -12.31 -5.80
CA MET A 27 10.15 -11.31 -4.74
C MET A 27 9.92 -9.90 -5.29
N MET A 28 10.62 -9.48 -6.35
CA MET A 28 10.40 -8.17 -6.99
C MET A 28 8.98 -8.04 -7.53
N ASN A 29 8.45 -9.08 -8.19
CA ASN A 29 7.07 -9.08 -8.67
C ASN A 29 6.05 -9.04 -7.53
N SER A 30 6.31 -9.73 -6.42
CA SER A 30 5.44 -9.70 -5.24
C SER A 30 5.50 -8.36 -4.52
N ALA A 31 6.69 -7.75 -4.40
CA ALA A 31 6.88 -6.42 -3.82
C ALA A 31 6.17 -5.34 -4.62
N ASN A 32 6.27 -5.37 -5.96
CA ASN A 32 5.53 -4.44 -6.83
C ASN A 32 4.01 -4.60 -6.70
N LYS A 33 3.52 -5.83 -6.53
CA LYS A 33 2.09 -6.11 -6.33
C LYS A 33 1.62 -5.67 -4.94
N ALA A 34 2.43 -5.84 -3.91
CA ALA A 34 2.15 -5.37 -2.56
C ALA A 34 2.15 -3.83 -2.49
N ALA A 35 3.16 -3.18 -3.08
CA ALA A 35 3.26 -1.71 -3.14
C ALA A 35 2.03 -1.08 -3.82
N LYS A 36 1.61 -1.60 -4.99
CA LYS A 36 0.40 -1.13 -5.67
C LYS A 36 -0.88 -1.30 -4.84
N ASN A 37 -1.01 -2.42 -4.12
CA ASN A 37 -2.16 -2.63 -3.24
C ASN A 37 -2.15 -1.71 -2.02
N ILE A 38 -0.96 -1.35 -1.50
CA ILE A 38 -0.80 -0.39 -0.42
C ILE A 38 -1.13 1.02 -0.91
N GLU A 39 -0.61 1.45 -2.06
CA GLU A 39 -0.92 2.76 -2.65
C GLU A 39 -2.43 2.92 -2.86
N GLN A 40 -3.10 1.93 -3.47
CA GLN A 40 -4.55 1.98 -3.66
C GLN A 40 -5.33 2.02 -2.35
N LYS A 41 -4.91 1.26 -1.33
CA LYS A 41 -5.56 1.29 -0.01
C LYS A 41 -5.29 2.60 0.72
N THR A 42 -4.10 3.17 0.62
CA THR A 42 -3.73 4.45 1.22
C THR A 42 -4.50 5.59 0.57
N ASP A 43 -4.64 5.63 -0.77
CA ASP A 43 -5.48 6.61 -1.46
C ASP A 43 -6.96 6.48 -1.09
N THR A 44 -7.44 5.24 -0.94
CA THR A 44 -8.82 4.99 -0.50
C THR A 44 -9.03 5.45 0.94
N VAL A 45 -8.09 5.19 1.84
CA VAL A 45 -8.17 5.62 3.24
C VAL A 45 -7.95 7.12 3.39
N LEU A 46 -7.11 7.76 2.57
CA LEU A 46 -6.94 9.22 2.59
C LEU A 46 -8.20 9.94 2.10
N ASN A 47 -8.78 9.47 0.99
CA ASN A 47 -10.05 10.02 0.49
C ASN A 47 -11.23 9.68 1.41
N ALA A 48 -11.24 8.48 2.00
CA ALA A 48 -12.22 8.11 3.01
C ALA A 48 -12.01 8.93 4.29
N SER A 49 -10.82 9.10 4.85
CA SER A 49 -10.58 9.93 6.04
C SER A 49 -10.92 11.40 5.81
N GLY A 50 -10.78 11.91 4.59
CA GLY A 50 -11.26 13.24 4.21
C GLY A 50 -12.78 13.41 4.25
N THR A 51 -13.55 12.31 4.33
CA THR A 51 -15.03 12.28 4.32
C THR A 51 -15.65 11.49 5.49
N ALA A 52 -14.90 10.58 6.13
CA ALA A 52 -15.34 9.60 7.12
C ALA A 52 -15.39 10.14 8.56
N GLY A 53 -15.10 11.43 8.74
CA GLY A 53 -15.37 12.17 9.97
C GLY A 53 -16.28 13.37 9.73
N LYS A 54 -16.83 13.53 8.53
CA LYS A 54 -17.59 14.72 8.16
C LYS A 54 -19.08 14.46 8.23
N TYR A 55 -19.78 15.34 8.91
CA TYR A 55 -21.22 15.27 9.07
C TYR A 55 -21.95 15.85 7.83
N PRO A 56 -23.10 15.27 7.45
CA PRO A 56 -23.95 15.81 6.40
C PRO A 56 -24.73 17.04 6.89
N SER A 57 -25.38 17.76 5.96
CA SER A 57 -26.13 18.97 6.27
C SER A 57 -27.19 18.75 7.38
N GLY A 58 -27.34 19.73 8.27
CA GLY A 58 -28.28 19.72 9.39
C GLY A 58 -27.74 19.10 10.69
N TYR A 59 -26.57 18.47 10.66
CA TYR A 59 -25.89 17.93 11.84
C TYR A 59 -25.04 18.98 12.53
N VAL A 60 -24.84 18.81 13.84
CA VAL A 60 -24.05 19.74 14.66
C VAL A 60 -22.58 19.70 14.24
N CYS A 61 -21.95 20.86 14.10
CA CYS A 61 -20.54 21.03 13.74
C CYS A 61 -19.86 22.08 14.61
N GLN A 62 -18.55 21.96 14.75
CA GLN A 62 -17.72 22.92 15.50
C GLN A 62 -16.89 23.80 14.55
N SER A 63 -16.54 23.27 13.37
CA SER A 63 -15.79 23.94 12.32
C SER A 63 -16.23 23.44 10.94
N GLY A 64 -16.01 24.24 9.90
CA GLY A 64 -16.31 23.84 8.51
C GLY A 64 -15.60 22.54 8.08
N ALA A 65 -14.46 22.23 8.70
CA ALA A 65 -13.74 20.98 8.48
C ALA A 65 -14.52 19.73 8.92
N ASP A 66 -15.49 19.87 9.84
CA ASP A 66 -16.37 18.79 10.29
C ASP A 66 -17.52 18.54 9.31
N CYS A 67 -17.74 19.40 8.33
CA CYS A 67 -18.88 19.31 7.41
C CYS A 67 -18.46 18.80 6.05
N LEU A 68 -19.29 17.95 5.44
CA LEU A 68 -19.06 17.41 4.10
C LEU A 68 -18.96 18.51 3.02
N SER A 69 -19.74 19.58 3.19
CA SER A 69 -19.73 20.78 2.35
C SER A 69 -18.59 21.76 2.66
N GLY A 70 -17.84 21.53 3.74
CA GLY A 70 -16.80 22.45 4.21
C GLY A 70 -17.34 23.68 4.96
N ASN A 71 -18.65 23.79 5.18
CA ASN A 71 -19.27 24.98 5.76
C ASN A 71 -20.10 24.64 7.01
N CYS A 72 -19.75 25.28 8.12
CA CYS A 72 -20.45 25.17 9.40
C CYS A 72 -21.09 26.51 9.73
N ASP A 73 -22.42 26.54 9.84
CA ASP A 73 -23.17 27.75 10.17
C ASP A 73 -22.87 28.17 11.61
N ALA A 74 -22.29 29.36 11.79
CA ALA A 74 -21.87 29.85 13.09
C ALA A 74 -23.04 30.21 14.04
N TYR A 75 -24.24 30.45 13.51
CA TYR A 75 -25.41 30.85 14.30
C TYR A 75 -26.18 29.65 14.83
N THR A 76 -26.24 28.58 14.05
CA THR A 76 -26.98 27.35 14.36
C THR A 76 -26.08 26.19 14.76
N SER A 77 -24.76 26.36 14.59
CA SER A 77 -23.73 25.32 14.80
C SER A 77 -24.03 24.05 14.01
N LYS A 78 -24.51 24.19 12.77
CA LYS A 78 -24.91 23.07 11.90
C LYS A 78 -24.26 23.12 10.53
N CYS A 79 -23.99 21.95 9.97
CA CYS A 79 -23.48 21.82 8.62
C CYS A 79 -24.52 22.29 7.60
N LEU A 80 -24.09 23.07 6.61
CA LEU A 80 -24.91 23.57 5.51
C LEU A 80 -24.83 22.64 4.30
#